data_AF-A0A959NGS1-F1
#
_entry.id   AF-A0A959NGS1-F1
#
_cell.length_a   1.000
_cell.length_b   1.000
_cell.length_c   1.000
_cell.angle_alpha   90.00
_cell.angle_beta   90.00
_cell.angle_gamma   90.00
#
_symmetry.space_group_name_H-M   'P 1'
#
loop_
_entity.id
_entity.type
_entity.pdbx_description
1 polymer ?
#
loop_
_entity_poly.entity_id
_entity_poly.type
_entity_poly.pdbx_seq_one_letter_code
_entity_poly.pdbx_strand_id
1 'polypeptide(L)'
;TISSPFTLQMRVENMQVDSAGLLKPCSGHRHLFIDGPDSLAQGTVVPKDSTHIHFGNAQTSYELQLTPGKHKLTLQFADGLHRSYGSQLSKTITVNIK
;
A
#
# COMPACT_ATOMS: atom_id res chain seq x y z
N THR A 1 5.30 -9.15 18.31
CA THR A 1 4.49 -7.99 18.72
C THR A 1 5.35 -6.74 18.64
N ILE A 2 4.82 -5.64 18.11
CA ILE A 2 5.52 -4.35 17.95
C ILE A 2 4.72 -3.22 18.60
N SER A 3 5.39 -2.12 18.97
CA SER A 3 4.73 -0.94 19.53
C SER A 3 4.20 -0.03 18.42
N SER A 4 3.19 0.80 18.75
CA SER A 4 2.69 1.86 17.88
C SER A 4 3.07 3.24 18.43
N PRO A 5 3.45 4.22 17.60
CA PRO A 5 3.62 4.13 16.14
C PRO A 5 4.88 3.32 15.75
N PHE A 6 4.91 2.86 14.50
CA PHE A 6 6.10 2.24 13.93
C PHE A 6 6.32 2.69 12.48
N THR A 7 7.57 2.73 12.05
CA THR A 7 7.91 3.04 10.66
C THR A 7 7.65 1.84 9.76
N LEU A 8 6.74 2.00 8.82
CA LEU A 8 6.56 1.08 7.70
C LEU A 8 7.50 1.49 6.55
N GLN A 9 8.44 0.62 6.19
CA GLN A 9 9.29 0.77 5.00
C GLN A 9 8.69 -0.01 3.85
N MET A 10 8.59 0.62 2.68
CA MET A 10 7.90 0.08 1.52
C MET A 10 8.83 0.01 0.32
N ARG A 11 8.83 -1.14 -0.36
CA ARG A 11 9.64 -1.39 -1.55
C ARG A 11 8.79 -1.97 -2.68
N VAL A 12 9.20 -1.73 -3.91
CA VAL A 12 8.70 -2.42 -5.11
C VAL A 12 9.92 -2.88 -5.90
N GLU A 13 9.80 -3.99 -6.61
CA GLU A 13 10.84 -4.53 -7.48
C GLU A 13 10.35 -4.45 -8.93
N ASN A 14 11.28 -4.25 -9.88
CA ASN A 14 11.01 -4.18 -11.32
C ASN A 14 10.05 -3.06 -11.78
N MET A 15 9.70 -2.12 -10.90
CA MET A 15 8.85 -0.96 -11.19
C MET A 15 9.49 0.31 -10.62
N GLN A 16 9.23 1.44 -11.27
CA GLN A 16 9.61 2.76 -10.75
C GLN A 16 8.51 3.32 -9.84
N VAL A 17 8.91 3.99 -8.77
CA VAL A 17 7.97 4.72 -7.90
C VAL A 17 7.82 6.13 -8.45
N ASP A 18 6.59 6.58 -8.63
CA ASP A 18 6.22 7.87 -9.17
C ASP A 18 5.06 8.48 -8.38
N SER A 19 4.71 9.73 -8.67
CA SER A 19 3.54 10.37 -8.10
C SER A 19 2.26 9.93 -8.82
N ALA A 20 1.13 10.05 -8.14
CA ALA A 20 -0.20 9.90 -8.73
C ALA A 20 -0.44 11.00 -9.79
N GLY A 21 -1.34 10.71 -10.73
CA GLY A 21 -1.69 11.58 -11.86
C GLY A 21 -1.47 10.87 -13.20
N LEU A 22 -0.39 11.20 -13.88
CA LEU A 22 -0.14 10.72 -15.24
C LEU A 22 0.15 9.22 -15.29
N LEU A 23 -0.40 8.55 -16.30
CA LEU A 23 -0.01 7.18 -16.63
C LEU A 23 1.37 7.19 -17.28
N LYS A 24 2.28 6.42 -16.70
CA LYS A 24 3.63 6.24 -17.19
C LYS A 24 3.93 4.74 -17.26
N PRO A 25 4.61 4.26 -18.31
CA PRO A 25 5.00 2.86 -18.41
C PRO A 25 5.88 2.44 -17.23
N CYS A 26 5.69 1.21 -16.74
CA CYS A 26 6.51 0.59 -15.69
C CYS A 26 6.68 1.44 -14.42
N SER A 27 5.69 2.28 -14.07
CA SER A 27 5.73 3.09 -12.87
C SER A 27 4.37 3.25 -12.19
N GLY A 28 4.38 3.71 -10.95
CA GLY A 28 3.17 3.90 -10.17
C GLY A 28 3.47 4.26 -8.73
N HIS A 29 2.49 4.08 -7.87
CA HIS A 29 2.59 4.43 -6.46
C HIS A 29 1.95 3.37 -5.56
N ARG A 30 2.14 3.54 -4.25
CA ARG A 30 1.80 2.53 -3.25
C ARG A 30 0.51 2.89 -2.54
N HIS A 31 -0.15 1.85 -2.05
CA HIS A 31 -1.30 1.94 -1.17
C HIS A 31 -1.12 0.94 -0.04
N LEU A 32 -1.55 1.29 1.18
CA LEU A 32 -1.64 0.36 2.28
C LEU A 32 -3.10 0.08 2.59
N PHE A 33 -3.48 -1.19 2.61
CA PHE A 33 -4.79 -1.63 3.09
C PHE A 33 -4.64 -2.11 4.53
N ILE A 34 -5.47 -1.59 5.42
CA ILE A 34 -5.53 -1.97 6.82
C ILE A 34 -6.75 -2.87 6.99
N ASP A 35 -6.51 -4.11 7.41
CA ASP A 35 -7.53 -5.16 7.62
C ASP A 35 -8.42 -5.43 6.38
N GLY A 36 -7.89 -5.12 5.20
CA GLY A 36 -8.56 -5.29 3.91
C GLY A 36 -8.22 -6.60 3.18
N PRO A 37 -8.46 -6.69 1.86
CA PRO A 37 -8.07 -7.85 1.06
C PRO A 37 -6.54 -7.97 0.88
N ASP A 38 -6.08 -9.11 0.36
CA ASP A 38 -4.65 -9.38 0.11
C ASP A 38 -4.16 -8.74 -1.22
N SER A 39 -5.10 -8.36 -2.08
CA SER A 39 -4.87 -7.59 -3.29
C SER A 39 -6.19 -7.11 -3.89
N LEU A 40 -6.11 -6.18 -4.84
CA LEU A 40 -7.19 -5.92 -5.79
C LEU A 40 -6.84 -6.49 -7.16
N ALA A 41 -7.85 -6.92 -7.92
CA ALA A 41 -7.67 -7.35 -9.30
C ALA A 41 -7.01 -6.23 -10.15
N GLN A 42 -6.27 -6.64 -11.19
CA GLN A 42 -5.61 -5.69 -12.09
C GLN A 42 -6.63 -4.75 -12.74
N GLY A 43 -6.33 -3.46 -12.76
CA GLY A 43 -7.20 -2.41 -13.32
C GLY A 43 -8.24 -1.88 -12.34
N THR A 44 -8.46 -2.51 -11.18
CA THR A 44 -9.38 -2.03 -10.16
C THR A 44 -8.82 -0.81 -9.44
N VAL A 45 -9.62 0.25 -9.35
CA VAL A 45 -9.26 1.47 -8.61
C VAL A 45 -9.23 1.19 -7.11
N VAL A 46 -8.16 1.61 -6.44
CA VAL A 46 -8.06 1.53 -4.98
C VAL A 46 -9.07 2.50 -4.35
N PRO A 47 -9.97 2.02 -3.46
CA PRO A 47 -10.92 2.89 -2.76
C PRO A 47 -10.22 4.00 -1.98
N LYS A 48 -10.89 5.15 -1.88
CA LYS A 48 -10.47 6.27 -1.02
C LYS A 48 -11.39 6.33 0.19
N ASP A 49 -10.99 5.63 1.24
CA ASP A 49 -11.72 5.53 2.51
C ASP A 49 -10.73 5.50 3.69
N SER A 50 -11.23 5.20 4.90
CA SER A 50 -10.43 5.19 6.12
C SER A 50 -9.48 4.00 6.28
N THR A 51 -9.63 2.93 5.49
CA THR A 51 -8.80 1.72 5.59
C THR A 51 -7.75 1.62 4.49
N HIS A 52 -7.75 2.56 3.53
CA HIS A 52 -6.78 2.64 2.45
C HIS A 52 -5.94 3.92 2.56
N ILE A 53 -4.64 3.77 2.84
CA ILE A 53 -3.70 4.89 2.84
C ILE A 53 -3.06 5.01 1.45
N HIS A 54 -3.08 6.21 0.88
CA HIS A 54 -2.58 6.51 -0.47
C HIS A 54 -1.21 7.20 -0.41
N PHE A 55 -0.20 6.64 -1.07
CA PHE A 55 1.15 7.19 -1.15
C PHE A 55 1.44 7.79 -2.53
N GLY A 56 0.62 8.75 -2.95
CA GLY A 56 0.66 9.36 -4.28
C GLY A 56 1.79 10.37 -4.53
N ASN A 57 2.75 10.55 -3.62
CA ASN A 57 3.91 11.44 -3.76
C ASN A 57 5.22 10.66 -3.72
N ALA A 58 5.23 9.44 -4.27
CA ALA A 58 6.36 8.53 -4.29
C ALA A 58 6.97 8.19 -2.91
N GLN A 59 6.16 8.21 -1.84
CA GLN A 59 6.65 7.93 -0.48
C GLN A 59 7.19 6.49 -0.38
N THR A 60 8.35 6.35 0.27
CA THR A 60 9.02 5.06 0.54
C THR A 60 8.84 4.58 1.97
N SER A 61 8.41 5.46 2.87
CA SER A 61 8.11 5.12 4.26
C SER A 61 6.94 5.91 4.81
N TYR A 62 6.34 5.41 5.89
CA TYR A 62 5.24 6.04 6.60
C TYR A 62 5.28 5.69 8.09
N GLU A 63 5.01 6.66 8.95
CA GLU A 63 4.81 6.41 10.38
C GLU A 63 3.37 5.93 10.60
N LEU A 64 3.21 4.64 10.84
CA LEU A 64 1.90 4.01 10.93
C LEU A 64 1.48 3.87 12.40
N GLN A 65 0.31 4.42 12.70
CA GLN A 65 -0.36 4.26 13.98
C GLN A 65 -1.53 3.28 13.85
N LEU A 66 -1.59 2.30 14.76
CA LEU A 66 -2.63 1.28 14.80
C LEU A 66 -3.04 1.04 16.25
N THR A 67 -4.27 0.58 16.44
CA THR A 67 -4.78 0.15 17.75
C THR A 67 -4.10 -1.14 18.21
N PRO A 68 -4.08 -1.44 19.52
CA PRO A 68 -3.64 -2.75 20.02
C PRO A 68 -4.42 -3.90 19.39
N GLY A 69 -3.73 -4.98 19.05
CA GLY A 69 -4.34 -6.18 18.44
C GLY A 69 -3.69 -6.64 17.14
N LYS A 70 -4.30 -7.66 16.54
CA LYS A 70 -3.82 -8.29 15.31
C LYS A 70 -4.37 -7.54 14.10
N HIS A 71 -3.46 -7.07 13.24
CA HIS A 71 -3.81 -6.37 12.00
C HIS A 71 -3.22 -7.06 10.79
N LYS A 72 -3.97 -7.06 9.69
CA LYS A 72 -3.50 -7.48 8.36
C LYS A 72 -3.18 -6.24 7.54
N LEU A 73 -1.95 -6.16 7.06
CA LEU A 73 -1.47 -5.03 6.27
C LEU A 73 -1.10 -5.51 4.88
N THR A 74 -1.75 -4.94 3.86
CA THR A 74 -1.45 -5.24 2.45
C THR A 74 -0.89 -4.01 1.78
N LEU A 75 0.35 -4.08 1.31
CA LEU A 75 0.92 -3.08 0.42
C LEU A 75 0.51 -3.43 -1.02
N GLN A 76 -0.24 -2.57 -1.68
CA GLN A 76 -0.66 -2.70 -3.08
C GLN A 76 0.03 -1.66 -3.94
N PHE A 77 0.68 -2.08 -5.03
CA PHE A 77 1.16 -1.16 -6.06
C PHE A 77 0.08 -0.91 -7.12
N ALA A 78 -0.03 0.33 -7.58
CA ALA A 78 -1.02 0.78 -8.55
C ALA A 78 -0.46 1.89 -9.46
N ASP A 79 -1.08 2.10 -10.60
CA ASP A 79 -0.65 3.11 -11.58
C ASP A 79 -0.97 4.56 -11.15
N GLY A 80 -0.62 5.54 -11.99
CA GLY A 80 -0.90 6.96 -11.73
C GLY A 80 -2.39 7.29 -11.49
N LEU A 81 -3.32 6.43 -11.91
CA LEU A 81 -4.77 6.59 -11.71
C LEU A 81 -5.31 5.76 -10.55
N HIS A 82 -4.42 5.25 -9.67
CA HIS A 82 -4.76 4.41 -8.52
C HIS A 82 -5.35 3.05 -8.92
N ARG A 83 -5.10 2.57 -10.15
CA ARG A 83 -5.55 1.25 -10.59
C ARG A 83 -4.50 0.19 -10.25
N SER A 84 -4.93 -0.84 -9.53
CA SER A 84 -4.09 -1.95 -9.09
C SER A 84 -3.37 -2.61 -10.26
N TYR A 85 -2.10 -2.98 -10.06
CA TYR A 85 -1.36 -3.87 -10.96
C TYR A 85 -1.64 -5.37 -10.70
N GLY A 86 -2.59 -5.68 -9.83
CA GLY A 86 -2.95 -7.05 -9.46
C GLY A 86 -2.12 -7.60 -8.28
N SER A 87 -2.34 -8.88 -8.00
CA SER A 87 -1.74 -9.60 -6.86
C SER A 87 -0.24 -9.82 -6.98
N GLN A 88 0.33 -9.79 -8.19
CA GLN A 88 1.77 -9.96 -8.39
C GLN A 88 2.59 -8.79 -7.85
N LEU A 89 1.98 -7.61 -7.74
CA LEU A 89 2.58 -6.41 -7.15
C LEU A 89 1.87 -6.00 -5.85
N SER A 90 1.44 -6.99 -5.07
CA SER A 90 1.02 -6.80 -3.68
C SER A 90 1.85 -7.63 -2.70
N LYS A 91 1.85 -7.22 -1.43
CA LYS A 91 2.45 -7.98 -0.34
C LYS A 91 1.62 -7.81 0.93
N THR A 92 1.20 -8.93 1.50
CA THR A 92 0.47 -8.96 2.78
C THR A 92 1.37 -9.45 3.90
N ILE A 93 1.28 -8.78 5.05
CA ILE A 93 1.85 -9.21 6.32
C ILE A 93 0.79 -9.16 7.42
N THR A 94 1.04 -9.89 8.50
CA THR A 94 0.27 -9.77 9.74
C THR A 94 1.17 -9.21 10.81
N VAL A 95 0.69 -8.19 11.52
CA VAL A 95 1.37 -7.61 12.68
C VAL A 95 0.47 -7.74 13.90
N ASN A 96 1.09 -7.82 15.08
CA ASN A 96 0.36 -7.76 16.35
C ASN A 96 0.89 -6.57 17.14
N ILE A 97 0.03 -5.60 17.39
CA ILE A 97 0.35 -4.35 18.11
C ILE A 97 0.12 -4.57 19.59
N LYS A 98 1.09 -4.14 20.40
CA LYS A 98 1.00 -4.17 21.87
C LYS A 98 0.02 -3.13 22.39
#